data_AF-A0A8J3K5G3-F1
#
_entry.id   AF-A0A8J3K5G3-F1
#
_cell.length_a   1.000
_cell.length_b   1.000
_cell.length_c   1.000
_cell.angle_alpha   90.00
_cell.angle_beta   90.00
_cell.angle_gamma   90.00
#
_symmetry.space_group_name_H-M   'P 1'
#
loop_
_entity.id
_entity.type
_entity.pdbx_description
1 polymer ?
#
loop_
_entity_poly.entity_id
_entity_poly.type
_entity_poly.pdbx_seq_one_letter_code
_entity_poly.pdbx_strand_id
1 'polypeptide(L)'
;MSLNRQLAMFSAESARPSAYDLAGLLIGPGQVTRMGGTARVSVVVDAAWRVHALAAEFTARGLETSWEPAAIDGHFGVRTAYTGMLAPLAEAWLRGSGKRPPAGFALDGARLRLWFAAAGSVDPEGDGAVLRLGGNDEHCAAPALRAFTALACMAELGRGPVLRIAGRRRVARLGELVGERPAMAPLGAWPGDQSAGEDSGAEAGSSEQAEPRPVRTVRGPRMRPAAVAPGQLDTGQVEPDQAGTAPVGTGSDFTGP
;
A
#
# COMPACT_ATOMS: atom_id res chain seq x y z
N MET A 1 15.20 -47.84 -13.07
CA MET A 1 13.79 -47.48 -12.78
C MET A 1 13.73 -46.91 -11.38
N SER A 2 13.77 -45.58 -11.24
CA SER A 2 13.61 -44.92 -9.94
C SER A 2 12.34 -44.11 -9.95
N LEU A 3 11.36 -44.71 -9.26
CA LEU A 3 10.16 -44.20 -8.65
C LEU A 3 9.81 -42.73 -8.89
N ASN A 4 8.68 -42.59 -9.58
CA ASN A 4 7.75 -41.47 -9.70
C ASN A 4 7.32 -40.95 -8.32
N ARG A 5 8.26 -40.37 -7.56
CA ARG A 5 8.03 -39.87 -6.20
C ARG A 5 7.55 -38.43 -6.27
N GLN A 6 6.22 -38.33 -6.20
CA GLN A 6 5.47 -37.17 -5.71
C GLN A 6 5.40 -35.96 -6.63
N LEU A 7 4.52 -36.08 -7.63
CA LEU A 7 3.43 -35.11 -7.82
C LEU A 7 2.57 -35.04 -6.54
N ALA A 8 3.16 -34.50 -5.46
CA ALA A 8 2.43 -34.19 -4.24
C ALA A 8 1.96 -32.74 -4.31
N MET A 9 0.67 -32.59 -4.60
CA MET A 9 -0.19 -31.55 -4.05
C MET A 9 0.24 -30.10 -4.31
N PHE A 10 0.17 -29.65 -5.56
CA PHE A 10 -0.28 -28.28 -5.83
C PHE A 10 -1.81 -28.25 -5.86
N SER A 11 -2.41 -28.79 -4.80
CA SER A 11 -3.77 -28.40 -4.44
C SER A 11 -3.64 -26.99 -3.86
N ALA A 12 -4.54 -26.10 -4.25
CA ALA A 12 -4.67 -24.76 -3.72
C ALA A 12 -5.08 -24.80 -2.23
N GLU A 13 -4.17 -25.28 -1.38
CA GLU A 13 -4.28 -25.13 0.06
C GLU A 13 -4.14 -23.63 0.31
N SER A 14 -5.27 -22.98 0.58
CA SER A 14 -5.34 -21.60 1.01
C SER A 14 -4.48 -21.46 2.27
N ALA A 15 -3.18 -21.22 2.09
CA ALA A 15 -2.25 -21.03 3.19
C ALA A 15 -2.86 -19.96 4.09
N ARG A 16 -3.12 -20.33 5.35
CA ARG A 16 -3.83 -19.47 6.28
C ARG A 16 -3.12 -18.11 6.31
N PRO A 17 -3.85 -16.98 6.16
CA PRO A 17 -3.23 -15.66 6.17
C PRO A 17 -2.33 -15.49 7.38
N SER A 18 -1.10 -15.06 7.15
CA SER A 18 -0.05 -14.95 8.15
C SER A 18 0.46 -13.52 8.24
N ALA A 19 0.87 -13.10 9.45
CA ALA A 19 1.53 -11.80 9.63
C ALA A 19 2.82 -11.67 8.81
N TYR A 20 3.48 -12.78 8.46
CA TYR A 20 4.66 -12.79 7.59
C TYR A 20 4.34 -12.41 6.14
N ASP A 21 3.09 -12.48 5.69
CA ASP A 21 2.71 -12.09 4.34
C ASP A 21 2.90 -10.58 4.12
N LEU A 22 2.95 -9.78 5.19
CA LEU A 22 3.27 -8.36 5.11
C LEU A 22 4.67 -8.10 4.53
N ALA A 23 5.52 -9.13 4.40
CA ALA A 23 6.71 -9.09 3.56
C ALA A 23 6.42 -8.63 2.12
N GLY A 24 5.21 -8.86 1.59
CA GLY A 24 4.73 -8.32 0.33
C GLY A 24 4.66 -6.79 0.30
N LEU A 25 4.17 -6.18 1.39
CA LEU A 25 4.22 -4.73 1.53
C LEU A 25 5.66 -4.24 1.65
N LEU A 26 6.51 -4.99 2.37
CA LEU A 26 7.91 -4.62 2.59
C LEU A 26 8.78 -4.76 1.35
N ILE A 27 8.54 -5.70 0.44
CA ILE A 27 9.26 -5.67 -0.85
C ILE A 27 8.80 -4.47 -1.71
N GLY A 28 7.55 -4.05 -1.53
CA GLY A 28 6.94 -2.92 -2.21
C GLY A 28 7.04 -1.60 -1.42
N PRO A 29 5.94 -0.82 -1.33
CA PRO A 29 5.96 0.54 -0.79
C PRO A 29 5.91 0.62 0.75
N GLY A 30 5.65 -0.49 1.43
CA GLY A 30 5.45 -0.53 2.88
C GLY A 30 6.76 -0.37 3.66
N GLN A 31 6.66 0.20 4.85
CA GLN A 31 7.75 0.41 5.79
C GLN A 31 7.47 -0.37 7.08
N VAL A 32 8.53 -0.71 7.82
CA VAL A 32 8.42 -1.37 9.12
C VAL A 32 9.22 -0.61 10.17
N THR A 33 8.65 -0.41 11.35
CA THR A 33 9.30 0.22 12.50
C THR A 33 9.22 -0.70 13.71
N ARG A 34 10.21 -0.62 14.60
CA ARG A 34 10.28 -1.41 15.84
C ARG A 34 10.19 -0.51 17.06
N MET A 35 9.58 -1.02 18.13
CA MET A 35 9.51 -0.37 19.44
C MET A 35 9.34 -1.42 20.54
N GLY A 36 10.24 -1.46 21.52
CA GLY A 36 10.06 -2.28 22.73
C GLY A 36 9.70 -3.75 22.48
N GLY A 37 10.40 -4.42 21.55
CA GLY A 37 10.12 -5.83 21.19
C GLY A 37 8.90 -6.05 20.29
N THR A 38 8.19 -4.99 19.93
CA THR A 38 7.09 -5.01 18.94
C THR A 38 7.51 -4.37 17.63
N ALA A 39 6.71 -4.59 16.60
CA ALA A 39 6.86 -3.87 15.34
C ALA A 39 5.50 -3.48 14.75
N ARG A 40 5.55 -2.53 13.81
CA ARG A 40 4.41 -2.06 13.04
C ARG A 40 4.80 -1.96 11.57
N VAL A 41 3.88 -2.32 10.68
CA VAL A 41 4.00 -2.04 9.24
C VAL A 41 3.09 -0.88 8.87
N SER A 42 3.58 0.01 8.01
CA SER A 42 2.84 1.17 7.50
C SER A 42 3.03 1.34 6.00
N VAL A 43 2.02 1.82 5.30
CA VAL A 43 2.07 2.09 3.86
C VAL A 43 1.22 3.31 3.52
N VAL A 44 1.66 4.09 2.53
CA VAL A 44 0.86 5.19 1.97
C VAL A 44 0.22 4.73 0.66
N VAL A 45 -1.10 4.88 0.59
CA VAL A 45 -1.93 4.50 -0.57
C VAL A 45 -2.64 5.73 -1.16
N ASP A 46 -2.99 5.64 -2.44
CA ASP A 46 -3.51 6.75 -3.26
C ASP A 46 -5.03 6.70 -3.48
N ALA A 47 -5.73 5.75 -2.85
CA ALA A 47 -7.16 5.60 -3.00
C ALA A 47 -7.81 4.97 -1.75
N ALA A 48 -9.01 5.43 -1.42
CA ALA A 48 -9.77 4.95 -0.26
C ALA A 48 -10.09 3.45 -0.34
N TRP A 49 -10.34 2.89 -1.52
CA TRP A 49 -10.60 1.45 -1.67
C TRP A 49 -9.41 0.59 -1.22
N ARG A 50 -8.18 1.09 -1.39
CA ARG A 50 -6.96 0.40 -0.93
C ARG A 50 -6.88 0.36 0.60
N VAL A 51 -7.33 1.42 1.27
CA VAL A 51 -7.44 1.45 2.74
C VAL A 51 -8.34 0.31 3.22
N HIS A 52 -9.53 0.20 2.63
CA HIS A 52 -10.49 -0.85 2.99
C HIS A 52 -9.97 -2.24 2.64
N ALA A 53 -9.36 -2.43 1.46
CA ALA A 53 -8.76 -3.70 1.07
C ALA A 53 -7.66 -4.13 2.05
N LEU A 54 -6.73 -3.23 2.38
CA LEU A 54 -5.65 -3.53 3.33
C LEU A 54 -6.18 -3.78 4.75
N ALA A 55 -7.20 -3.05 5.20
CA ALA A 55 -7.81 -3.28 6.50
C ALA A 55 -8.45 -4.68 6.60
N ALA A 56 -9.10 -5.15 5.53
CA ALA A 56 -9.62 -6.51 5.46
C ALA A 56 -8.48 -7.54 5.49
N GLU A 57 -7.41 -7.33 4.72
CA GLU A 57 -6.23 -8.20 4.70
C GLU A 57 -5.50 -8.28 6.04
N PHE A 58 -5.41 -7.17 6.76
CA PHE A 58 -4.79 -7.12 8.09
C PHE A 58 -5.68 -7.80 9.14
N THR A 59 -7.00 -7.57 9.10
CA THR A 59 -7.97 -8.24 9.97
C THR A 59 -7.94 -9.76 9.78
N ALA A 60 -7.84 -10.25 8.53
CA ALA A 60 -7.72 -11.67 8.23
C ALA A 60 -6.48 -12.33 8.84
N ARG A 61 -5.46 -11.52 9.21
CA ARG A 61 -4.21 -11.94 9.85
C ARG A 61 -4.18 -11.67 11.36
N GLY A 62 -5.31 -11.23 11.93
CA GLY A 62 -5.41 -10.86 13.35
C GLY A 62 -4.66 -9.58 13.70
N LEU A 63 -4.45 -8.67 12.75
CA LEU A 63 -3.74 -7.42 12.94
C LEU A 63 -4.72 -6.25 13.02
N GLU A 64 -4.74 -5.56 14.16
CA GLU A 64 -5.47 -4.30 14.29
C GLU A 64 -4.90 -3.24 13.34
N THR A 65 -5.78 -2.45 12.74
CA THR A 65 -5.43 -1.47 11.71
C THR A 65 -5.96 -0.10 12.07
N SER A 66 -5.16 0.93 11.80
CA SER A 66 -5.60 2.32 11.78
C SER A 66 -5.19 2.97 10.47
N TRP A 67 -5.87 4.05 10.11
CA TRP A 67 -5.50 4.88 8.97
C TRP A 67 -5.70 6.37 9.29
N GLU A 68 -4.99 7.22 8.56
CA GLU A 68 -5.09 8.68 8.64
C GLU A 68 -4.86 9.29 7.25
N PRO A 69 -5.41 10.48 6.95
CA PRO A 69 -4.98 11.25 5.78
C PRO A 69 -3.46 11.44 5.80
N ALA A 70 -2.80 11.23 4.67
CA ALA A 70 -1.37 11.50 4.52
C ALA A 70 -1.13 12.98 4.22
N ALA A 71 0.14 13.42 4.29
CA ALA A 71 0.53 14.79 3.96
C ALA A 71 0.30 15.16 2.48
N ILE A 72 0.17 14.16 1.61
CA ILE A 72 -0.17 14.35 0.20
C ILE A 72 -1.68 14.23 0.08
N ASP A 73 -2.32 15.26 -0.47
CA ASP A 73 -3.77 15.26 -0.68
C ASP A 73 -4.23 14.02 -1.48
N GLY A 74 -5.37 13.46 -1.06
CA GLY A 74 -5.94 12.25 -1.63
C GLY A 74 -5.19 10.95 -1.26
N HIS A 75 -4.10 11.01 -0.49
CA HIS A 75 -3.39 9.83 -0.01
C HIS A 75 -3.72 9.52 1.45
N PHE A 76 -3.55 8.25 1.83
CA PHE A 76 -3.87 7.73 3.15
C PHE A 76 -2.71 6.92 3.70
N GLY A 77 -2.31 7.18 4.94
CA GLY A 77 -1.39 6.34 5.69
C GLY A 77 -2.16 5.22 6.36
N VAL A 78 -1.88 3.96 6.02
CA VAL A 78 -2.49 2.76 6.61
C VAL A 78 -1.43 2.03 7.40
N ARG A 79 -1.74 1.61 8.63
CA ARG A 79 -0.75 1.01 9.53
C ARG A 79 -1.39 0.00 10.47
N THR A 80 -0.63 -1.04 10.80
CA THR A 80 -1.01 -1.97 11.86
C THR A 80 -0.86 -1.31 13.24
N ALA A 81 -1.42 -1.89 14.29
CA ALA A 81 -0.95 -1.62 15.65
C ALA A 81 0.50 -2.13 15.83
N TYR A 82 1.18 -1.66 16.87
CA TYR A 82 2.43 -2.27 17.32
C TYR A 82 2.10 -3.64 17.95
N THR A 83 2.76 -4.70 17.47
CA THR A 83 2.53 -6.06 17.98
C THR A 83 3.82 -6.87 17.97
N GLY A 84 3.94 -7.81 18.91
CA GLY A 84 5.03 -8.80 18.94
C GLY A 84 5.01 -9.76 17.75
N MET A 85 3.83 -9.97 17.13
CA MET A 85 3.70 -10.84 15.95
C MET A 85 4.54 -10.39 14.76
N LEU A 86 4.78 -9.08 14.63
CA LEU A 86 5.56 -8.50 13.54
C LEU A 86 7.05 -8.33 13.89
N ALA A 87 7.46 -8.59 15.12
CA ALA A 87 8.84 -8.40 15.54
C ALA A 87 9.85 -9.26 14.74
N PRO A 88 9.60 -10.56 14.49
CA PRO A 88 10.50 -11.37 13.67
C PRO A 88 10.57 -10.91 12.21
N LEU A 89 9.44 -10.42 11.66
CA LEU A 89 9.41 -9.83 10.32
C LEU A 89 10.30 -8.58 10.28
N ALA A 90 10.19 -7.70 11.27
CA ALA A 90 11.01 -6.49 11.33
C ALA A 90 12.51 -6.82 11.51
N GLU A 91 12.86 -7.84 12.29
CA GLU A 91 14.23 -8.32 12.45
C GLU A 91 14.83 -8.83 11.14
N ALA A 92 14.06 -9.62 10.39
CA ALA A 92 14.51 -10.13 9.10
C ALA A 92 14.79 -9.00 8.10
N TRP A 93 13.97 -7.95 8.13
CA TRP A 93 13.95 -6.88 7.12
C TRP A 93 14.76 -5.63 7.43
N LEU A 94 15.05 -5.31 8.69
CA LEU A 94 15.74 -4.06 9.02
C LEU A 94 17.26 -4.23 9.10
N ARG A 95 17.99 -3.32 8.46
CA ARG A 95 19.45 -3.14 8.61
C ARG A 95 19.71 -1.67 8.95
N GLY A 96 19.95 -1.40 10.24
CA GLY A 96 19.88 -0.03 10.76
C GLY A 96 18.46 0.53 10.64
N SER A 97 18.33 1.74 10.08
CA SER A 97 17.04 2.36 9.76
C SER A 97 16.47 1.95 8.40
N GLY A 98 17.25 1.25 7.57
CA GLY A 98 16.87 0.89 6.20
C GLY A 98 16.21 -0.48 6.11
N LYS A 99 15.16 -0.56 5.29
CA LYS A 99 14.53 -1.82 4.89
C LYS A 99 15.40 -2.55 3.84
N ARG A 100 15.62 -3.85 4.04
CA ARG A 100 16.41 -4.74 3.18
C ARG A 100 15.73 -6.10 3.10
N PRO A 101 15.36 -6.59 1.90
CA PRO A 101 14.81 -7.93 1.77
C PRO A 101 15.80 -8.98 2.28
N PRO A 102 15.35 -9.98 3.07
CA PRO A 102 16.23 -11.06 3.50
C PRO A 102 16.72 -11.90 2.31
N ALA A 103 17.87 -12.56 2.48
CA ALA A 103 18.35 -13.53 1.51
C ALA A 103 17.32 -14.64 1.32
N GLY A 104 17.07 -15.03 0.07
CA GLY A 104 16.05 -16.04 -0.26
C GLY A 104 14.61 -15.55 -0.16
N PHE A 105 14.36 -14.23 -0.06
CA PHE A 105 13.01 -13.70 -0.18
C PHE A 105 12.28 -14.26 -1.41
N ALA A 106 11.09 -14.77 -1.19
CA ALA A 106 10.20 -15.29 -2.22
C ALA A 106 8.84 -14.58 -2.15
N LEU A 107 8.21 -14.42 -3.30
CA LEU A 107 6.82 -14.03 -3.39
C LEU A 107 5.93 -15.27 -3.47
N ASP A 108 4.77 -15.16 -2.86
CA ASP A 108 3.64 -16.08 -3.00
C ASP A 108 2.39 -15.23 -3.31
N GLY A 109 1.25 -15.89 -3.49
CA GLY A 109 0.00 -15.18 -3.78
C GLY A 109 -0.40 -14.19 -2.69
N ALA A 110 -0.22 -14.54 -1.41
CA ALA A 110 -0.62 -13.71 -0.28
C ALA A 110 0.23 -12.42 -0.18
N ARG A 111 1.54 -12.54 -0.33
CA ARG A 111 2.48 -11.40 -0.37
C ARG A 111 2.22 -10.54 -1.60
N LEU A 112 2.02 -11.15 -2.76
CA LEU A 112 1.77 -10.42 -4.00
C LEU A 112 0.43 -9.68 -3.97
N ARG A 113 -0.61 -10.28 -3.40
CA ARG A 113 -1.92 -9.67 -3.17
C ARG A 113 -1.81 -8.40 -2.32
N LEU A 114 -1.09 -8.48 -1.20
CA LEU A 114 -0.86 -7.32 -0.33
C LEU A 114 -0.13 -6.20 -1.07
N TRP A 115 0.92 -6.54 -1.84
CA TRP A 115 1.63 -5.55 -2.63
C TRP A 115 0.73 -4.91 -3.70
N PHE A 116 -0.02 -5.71 -4.44
CA PHE A 116 -0.91 -5.22 -5.48
C PHE A 116 -2.04 -4.35 -4.90
N ALA A 117 -2.62 -4.75 -3.76
CA ALA A 117 -3.62 -3.95 -3.06
C ALA A 117 -3.09 -2.57 -2.66
N ALA A 118 -1.84 -2.48 -2.24
CA ALA A 118 -1.23 -1.22 -1.83
C ALA A 118 -0.79 -0.33 -3.01
N ALA A 119 -0.28 -0.91 -4.08
CA ALA A 119 0.51 -0.19 -5.08
C ALA A 119 0.42 -0.74 -6.52
N GLY A 120 -0.50 -1.67 -6.77
CA GLY A 120 -0.76 -2.26 -8.08
C GLY A 120 -1.75 -1.46 -8.92
N SER A 121 -1.51 -1.34 -10.22
CA SER A 121 -2.47 -0.85 -11.20
C SER A 121 -2.44 -1.73 -12.45
N VAL A 122 -3.57 -1.80 -13.16
CA VAL A 122 -3.67 -2.48 -14.46
C VAL A 122 -3.81 -1.40 -15.54
N ASP A 123 -3.18 -1.60 -16.69
CA ASP A 123 -3.38 -0.75 -17.85
C ASP A 123 -4.83 -0.94 -18.36
N PRO A 124 -5.51 0.11 -18.88
CA PRO A 124 -6.92 0.02 -19.27
C PRO A 124 -7.23 -1.13 -20.25
N GLU A 125 -6.30 -1.42 -21.16
CA GLU A 125 -6.39 -2.48 -22.17
C GLU A 125 -6.18 -3.90 -21.61
N GLY A 126 -5.82 -4.03 -20.32
CA GLY A 126 -5.57 -5.31 -19.65
C GLY A 126 -4.32 -6.05 -20.10
N ASP A 127 -3.49 -5.42 -20.93
CA ASP A 127 -2.26 -5.98 -21.46
C ASP A 127 -1.01 -5.52 -20.70
N GLY A 128 -1.18 -4.76 -19.63
CA GLY A 128 -0.10 -4.39 -18.73
C GLY A 128 -0.55 -4.21 -17.28
N ALA A 129 0.40 -4.33 -16.37
CA ALA A 129 0.22 -4.01 -14.96
C ALA A 129 1.49 -3.37 -14.40
N VAL A 130 1.32 -2.52 -13.39
CA VAL A 130 2.41 -1.84 -12.70
C VAL A 130 2.32 -2.12 -11.21
N LEU A 131 3.45 -2.42 -10.57
CA LEU A 131 3.57 -2.45 -9.10
C LEU A 131 4.61 -1.43 -8.65
N ARG A 132 4.17 -0.45 -7.86
CA ARG A 132 5.07 0.57 -7.32
C ARG A 132 5.90 0.03 -6.15
N LEU A 133 7.20 0.32 -6.18
CA LEU A 133 8.16 0.11 -5.09
C LEU A 133 8.20 1.35 -4.18
N GLY A 134 8.88 1.25 -3.04
CA GLY A 134 9.17 2.42 -2.21
C GLY A 134 10.19 3.35 -2.86
N GLY A 135 10.02 4.68 -2.67
CA GLY A 135 10.85 5.70 -3.32
C GLY A 135 12.33 5.67 -2.97
N ASN A 136 12.69 5.19 -1.77
CA ASN A 136 14.07 5.10 -1.28
C ASN A 136 14.51 3.63 -1.06
N ASP A 137 13.85 2.70 -1.75
CA ASP A 137 14.01 1.26 -1.56
C ASP A 137 14.68 0.60 -2.78
N GLU A 138 15.73 1.20 -3.35
CA GLU A 138 16.36 0.66 -4.58
C GLU A 138 16.87 -0.77 -4.40
N HIS A 139 17.26 -1.11 -3.17
CA HIS A 139 17.72 -2.43 -2.77
C HIS A 139 16.62 -3.52 -2.87
N CYS A 140 15.35 -3.12 -3.00
CA CYS A 140 14.23 -4.04 -3.18
C CYS A 140 14.01 -4.44 -4.64
N ALA A 141 14.51 -3.66 -5.62
CA ALA A 141 14.23 -3.88 -7.03
C ALA A 141 14.73 -5.25 -7.54
N ALA A 142 16.02 -5.56 -7.33
CA ALA A 142 16.60 -6.82 -7.80
C ALA A 142 16.00 -8.06 -7.11
N PRO A 143 15.81 -8.09 -5.76
CA PRO A 143 15.08 -9.18 -5.11
C PRO A 143 13.65 -9.34 -5.62
N ALA A 144 12.94 -8.25 -5.89
CA ALA A 144 11.58 -8.31 -6.42
C ALA A 144 11.54 -8.95 -7.83
N LEU A 145 12.41 -8.52 -8.75
CA LEU A 145 12.52 -9.11 -10.09
C LEU A 145 12.83 -10.61 -10.03
N ARG A 146 13.74 -11.03 -9.14
CA ARG A 146 14.03 -12.46 -8.93
C ARG A 146 12.80 -13.22 -8.42
N ALA A 147 12.07 -12.65 -7.46
CA ALA A 147 10.85 -13.27 -6.93
C ALA A 147 9.75 -13.40 -8.00
N PHE A 148 9.58 -12.41 -8.87
CA PHE A 148 8.66 -12.48 -10.02
C PHE A 148 9.07 -13.55 -11.05
N THR A 149 10.37 -13.67 -11.31
CA THR A 149 10.92 -14.72 -12.18
C THR A 149 10.60 -16.11 -11.63
N ALA A 150 10.74 -16.32 -10.32
CA ALA A 150 10.42 -17.58 -9.66
C ALA A 150 8.91 -17.94 -9.73
N LEU A 151 8.03 -16.95 -9.88
CA LEU A 151 6.60 -17.13 -10.06
C LEU A 151 6.17 -17.36 -11.52
N ALA A 152 7.13 -17.44 -12.45
CA ALA A 152 6.88 -17.45 -13.90
C ALA A 152 6.01 -16.26 -14.38
N CYS A 153 6.10 -15.12 -13.67
CA CYS A 153 5.39 -13.89 -14.00
C CYS A 153 6.45 -12.80 -14.23
N MET A 154 6.99 -12.72 -15.45
CA MET A 154 8.10 -11.81 -15.73
C MET A 154 7.68 -10.34 -15.62
N ALA A 155 8.42 -9.60 -14.80
CA ALA A 155 8.34 -8.15 -14.65
C ALA A 155 9.68 -7.50 -15.05
N GLU A 156 9.62 -6.25 -15.44
CA GLU A 156 10.77 -5.42 -15.80
C GLU A 156 10.77 -4.15 -14.95
N LEU A 157 11.94 -3.55 -14.71
CA LEU A 157 12.00 -2.26 -14.04
C LEU A 157 11.55 -1.16 -15.01
N GLY A 158 10.55 -0.38 -14.62
CA GLY A 158 10.07 0.75 -15.41
C GLY A 158 10.89 2.02 -15.16
N ARG A 159 10.41 3.14 -15.71
CA ARG A 159 10.93 4.46 -15.35
C ARG A 159 10.44 4.83 -13.94
N GLY A 160 11.37 5.03 -13.03
CA GLY A 160 11.09 5.27 -11.60
C GLY A 160 11.02 3.96 -10.79
N PRO A 161 10.63 4.03 -9.51
CA PRO A 161 10.61 2.88 -8.61
C PRO A 161 9.34 2.04 -8.86
N VAL A 162 9.23 1.44 -10.05
CA VAL A 162 8.07 0.62 -10.45
C VAL A 162 8.51 -0.64 -11.19
N LEU A 163 7.81 -1.74 -10.97
CA LEU A 163 7.87 -2.93 -11.81
C LEU A 163 6.73 -2.91 -12.82
N ARG A 164 7.02 -3.20 -14.09
CA ARG A 164 6.04 -3.35 -15.16
C ARG A 164 5.94 -4.80 -15.58
N ILE A 165 4.71 -5.28 -15.71
CA ILE A 165 4.37 -6.60 -16.24
C ILE A 165 3.65 -6.33 -17.55
N ALA A 166 4.19 -6.84 -18.67
CA ALA A 166 3.64 -6.62 -20.00
C ALA A 166 3.08 -7.92 -20.60
N GLY A 167 2.01 -7.78 -21.37
CA GLY A 167 1.31 -8.85 -22.08
C GLY A 167 0.13 -9.42 -21.29
N ARG A 168 -1.01 -9.58 -21.99
CA ARG A 168 -2.27 -10.12 -21.45
C ARG A 168 -2.11 -11.43 -20.69
N ARG A 169 -1.31 -12.37 -21.22
CA ARG A 169 -1.05 -13.67 -20.55
C ARG A 169 -0.38 -13.50 -19.18
N ARG A 170 0.55 -12.55 -19.03
CA ARG A 170 1.22 -12.31 -17.76
C ARG A 170 0.32 -11.58 -16.78
N VAL A 171 -0.52 -10.65 -17.26
CA VAL A 171 -1.55 -10.00 -16.43
C VAL A 171 -2.60 -11.00 -15.96
N ALA A 172 -3.03 -11.93 -16.81
CA ALA A 172 -3.92 -13.03 -16.42
C ALA A 172 -3.27 -13.91 -15.33
N ARG A 173 -2.00 -14.31 -15.53
CA ARG A 173 -1.24 -15.06 -14.52
C ARG A 173 -1.08 -14.27 -13.20
N LEU A 174 -0.88 -12.96 -13.29
CA LEU A 174 -0.87 -12.09 -12.11
C LEU A 174 -2.22 -12.16 -11.38
N GLY A 175 -3.34 -12.10 -12.11
CA GLY A 175 -4.69 -12.27 -11.58
C GLY A 175 -4.88 -13.58 -10.83
N GLU A 176 -4.44 -14.70 -11.41
CA GLU A 176 -4.45 -16.02 -10.75
C GLU A 176 -3.65 -16.01 -9.43
N LEU A 177 -2.49 -15.34 -9.42
CA LEU A 177 -1.61 -15.29 -8.26
C LEU A 177 -2.14 -14.38 -7.15
N VAL A 178 -2.69 -13.21 -7.47
CA VAL A 178 -3.22 -12.26 -6.46
C VAL A 178 -4.61 -12.64 -5.96
N GLY A 179 -5.33 -13.49 -6.70
CA GLY A 179 -6.65 -13.97 -6.36
C GLY A 179 -7.76 -12.93 -6.59
N GLU A 180 -8.93 -13.22 -6.03
CA GLU A 180 -10.18 -12.50 -6.27
C GLU A 180 -10.10 -11.00 -5.93
N ARG A 181 -10.68 -10.15 -6.78
CA ARG A 181 -10.72 -8.71 -6.53
C ARG A 181 -11.44 -8.39 -5.21
N PRO A 182 -10.87 -7.54 -4.34
CA PRO A 182 -11.59 -7.02 -3.19
C PRO A 182 -12.86 -6.26 -3.61
N ALA A 183 -14.00 -6.50 -2.94
CA ALA A 183 -15.29 -5.92 -3.33
C ALA A 183 -15.28 -4.38 -3.47
N MET A 184 -14.48 -3.68 -2.67
CA MET A 184 -14.31 -2.23 -2.69
C MET A 184 -13.47 -1.70 -3.86
N ALA A 185 -12.66 -2.54 -4.50
CA ALA A 185 -11.82 -2.12 -5.61
C ALA A 185 -12.70 -1.88 -6.86
N PRO A 186 -12.53 -0.78 -7.60
CA PRO A 186 -13.26 -0.56 -8.84
C PRO A 186 -13.02 -1.65 -9.88
N LEU A 187 -13.98 -1.85 -10.79
CA LEU A 187 -13.78 -2.71 -11.95
C LEU A 187 -12.58 -2.23 -12.78
N GLY A 188 -11.76 -3.17 -13.22
CA GLY A 188 -10.54 -2.90 -13.99
C GLY A 188 -9.37 -2.35 -13.16
N ALA A 189 -9.54 -2.11 -11.85
CA ALA A 189 -8.44 -1.75 -10.96
C ALA A 189 -7.65 -2.98 -10.45
N TRP A 190 -8.14 -4.19 -10.74
CA TRP A 190 -7.58 -5.46 -10.29
C TRP A 190 -7.33 -6.41 -11.47
N PRO A 191 -6.22 -7.18 -11.50
CA PRO A 191 -5.93 -8.07 -12.61
C PRO A 191 -6.92 -9.24 -12.64
N GLY A 192 -7.38 -9.61 -13.84
CA GLY A 192 -8.34 -10.70 -14.05
C GLY A 192 -9.80 -10.25 -14.17
N ASP A 193 -10.13 -9.03 -13.74
CA ASP A 193 -11.48 -8.45 -13.85
C ASP A 193 -11.95 -8.21 -15.30
N GLN A 194 -10.99 -8.04 -16.21
CA GLN A 194 -11.23 -7.67 -17.61
C GLN A 194 -11.93 -8.80 -18.39
N SER A 195 -11.88 -10.03 -17.89
CA SER A 195 -12.29 -11.27 -18.59
C SER A 195 -13.81 -11.48 -18.64
N ALA A 196 -14.60 -10.66 -17.94
CA ALA A 196 -16.06 -10.77 -17.93
C ALA A 196 -16.76 -9.97 -19.05
N GLY A 197 -16.01 -9.25 -19.90
CA GLY A 197 -16.57 -8.33 -20.89
C GLY A 197 -16.77 -8.86 -22.31
N GLU A 198 -16.24 -10.05 -22.66
CA GLU A 198 -16.22 -10.51 -24.06
C GLU A 198 -17.27 -11.57 -24.44
N ASP A 199 -18.09 -12.08 -23.49
CA ASP A 199 -19.18 -13.04 -23.78
C ASP A 199 -20.59 -12.41 -23.85
N SER A 200 -20.75 -11.10 -23.58
CA SER A 200 -22.05 -10.39 -23.65
C SER A 200 -22.17 -9.56 -24.93
N GLY A 201 -21.88 -10.19 -26.07
CA GLY A 201 -21.82 -9.57 -27.39
C GLY A 201 -22.50 -10.37 -28.49
N ALA A 202 -23.57 -11.11 -28.18
CA ALA A 202 -24.41 -11.75 -29.19
C ALA A 202 -25.82 -12.05 -28.65
N GLU A 203 -26.63 -11.01 -28.45
CA GLU A 203 -28.08 -11.12 -28.61
C GLU A 203 -28.66 -9.72 -28.88
N ALA A 204 -28.77 -9.41 -30.17
CA ALA A 204 -29.50 -8.26 -30.65
C ALA A 204 -30.99 -8.60 -30.74
N GLY A 205 -31.81 -7.76 -30.10
CA GLY A 205 -33.15 -7.43 -30.57
C GLY A 205 -34.30 -8.14 -29.85
N SER A 206 -34.90 -7.45 -28.88
CA SER A 206 -36.30 -7.01 -29.04
C SER A 206 -36.63 -5.91 -28.05
N SER A 207 -37.27 -4.89 -28.60
CA SER A 207 -37.80 -3.70 -28.00
C SER A 207 -38.76 -3.99 -26.85
N GLU A 208 -38.68 -3.21 -25.77
CA GLU A 208 -39.88 -2.64 -25.16
C GLU A 208 -39.48 -1.35 -24.42
N GLN A 209 -39.93 -0.23 -24.96
CA GLN A 209 -39.84 1.09 -24.32
C GLN A 209 -40.77 1.12 -23.11
N ALA A 210 -40.21 1.33 -21.92
CA ALA A 210 -40.96 1.70 -20.73
C ALA A 210 -40.42 3.04 -20.18
N GLU A 211 -41.24 4.07 -20.36
CA GLU A 211 -41.08 5.45 -19.93
C GLU A 211 -40.88 5.59 -18.40
N PRO A 212 -39.90 6.36 -17.90
CA PRO A 212 -39.70 6.51 -16.46
C PRO A 212 -40.65 7.56 -15.87
N ARG A 213 -41.54 7.12 -14.96
CA ARG A 213 -42.34 7.98 -14.08
C ARG A 213 -41.45 8.83 -13.16
N PRO A 214 -41.78 10.10 -12.90
CA PRO A 214 -40.94 10.98 -12.08
C PRO A 214 -41.01 10.60 -10.58
N VAL A 215 -39.82 10.42 -9.99
CA VAL A 215 -39.64 10.26 -8.53
C VAL A 215 -39.94 11.58 -7.83
N ARG A 216 -40.90 11.56 -6.90
CA ARG A 216 -41.21 12.66 -5.98
C ARG A 216 -40.02 12.90 -5.04
N THR A 217 -39.36 14.04 -5.20
CA THR A 217 -38.34 14.55 -4.26
C THR A 217 -39.00 14.96 -2.94
N VAL A 218 -38.78 14.19 -1.87
CA VAL A 218 -39.07 14.63 -0.49
C VAL A 218 -37.90 15.50 -0.03
N ARG A 219 -38.17 16.80 0.13
CA ARG A 219 -37.24 17.78 0.73
C ARG A 219 -36.98 17.41 2.19
N GLY A 220 -35.76 16.96 2.50
CA GLY A 220 -35.28 16.89 3.88
C GLY A 220 -35.10 18.29 4.49
N PRO A 221 -35.15 18.43 5.83
CA PRO A 221 -35.06 19.71 6.49
C PRO A 221 -33.67 20.34 6.30
N ARG A 222 -33.65 21.61 5.90
CA ARG A 222 -32.45 22.45 5.81
C ARG A 222 -31.84 22.62 7.22
N MET A 223 -30.67 22.05 7.47
CA MET A 223 -29.83 22.49 8.59
C MET A 223 -29.27 23.87 8.28
N ARG A 224 -29.49 24.82 9.20
CA ARG A 224 -28.83 26.13 9.20
C ARG A 224 -27.34 25.95 9.51
N PRO A 225 -26.42 26.60 8.78
CA PRO A 225 -25.04 26.69 9.23
C PRO A 225 -24.98 27.53 10.51
N ALA A 226 -24.21 27.06 11.50
CA ALA A 226 -23.88 27.81 12.69
C ALA A 226 -23.06 29.05 12.30
N ALA A 227 -23.47 30.21 12.79
CA ALA A 227 -22.74 31.45 12.64
C ALA A 227 -21.40 31.36 13.39
N VAL A 228 -20.29 31.48 12.67
CA VAL A 228 -18.97 31.74 13.25
C VAL A 228 -18.89 33.24 13.53
N ALA A 229 -18.77 33.60 14.80
CA ALA A 229 -18.49 34.98 15.21
C ALA A 229 -17.04 35.35 14.83
N PRO A 230 -16.77 36.55 14.28
CA PRO A 230 -15.42 37.00 14.01
C PRO A 230 -14.70 37.33 15.33
N GLY A 231 -13.68 36.54 15.64
CA GLY A 231 -12.72 36.82 16.70
C GLY A 231 -11.82 37.98 16.29
N GLN A 232 -11.86 39.02 17.11
CA GLN A 232 -11.22 40.31 16.98
C GLN A 232 -9.68 40.19 16.94
N LEU A 233 -9.08 40.90 15.98
CA LEU A 233 -7.65 41.16 15.91
C LEU A 233 -7.23 41.96 17.15
N ASP A 234 -6.46 41.34 18.05
CA ASP A 234 -5.72 42.07 19.06
C ASP A 234 -4.44 42.61 18.44
N THR A 235 -4.40 43.93 18.31
CA THR A 235 -3.27 44.69 17.78
C THR A 235 -2.47 45.16 18.98
N GLY A 236 -1.67 44.26 19.54
CA GLY A 236 -0.75 44.55 20.64
C GLY A 236 0.56 45.10 20.11
N GLN A 237 0.82 46.36 20.41
CA GLN A 237 1.94 47.21 20.01
C GLN A 237 3.33 46.56 20.14
N VAL A 238 4.15 46.86 19.13
CA VAL A 238 5.61 46.79 19.16
C VAL A 238 6.13 48.12 19.71
N GLU A 239 6.93 48.10 20.77
CA GLU A 239 7.88 49.19 21.09
C GLU A 239 9.28 48.58 21.35
N PRO A 240 10.36 49.32 21.04
CA PRO A 240 11.68 48.74 20.82
C PRO A 240 12.66 48.90 21.99
N ASP A 241 13.68 48.03 21.95
CA ASP A 241 15.08 48.26 22.30
C ASP A 241 15.42 48.71 23.74
N GLN A 242 16.01 47.79 24.52
CA GLN A 242 17.06 48.15 25.47
C GLN A 242 18.16 47.09 25.53
N ALA A 243 19.37 47.58 25.30
CA ALA A 243 20.65 46.90 25.33
C ALA A 243 20.94 46.21 26.68
N GLY A 244 21.51 45.01 26.62
CA GLY A 244 21.95 44.21 27.76
C GLY A 244 23.35 43.64 27.55
N THR A 245 24.33 44.49 27.83
CA THR A 245 25.74 44.26 28.21
C THR A 245 26.18 42.80 28.47
N ALA A 246 27.20 42.37 27.73
CA ALA A 246 28.00 41.19 28.05
C ALA A 246 29.01 41.49 29.17
N PRO A 247 29.24 40.58 30.14
CA PRO A 247 30.41 40.68 31.01
C PRO A 247 31.63 40.00 30.38
N VAL A 248 32.67 40.80 30.22
CA VAL A 248 34.08 40.37 30.07
C VAL A 248 34.51 39.71 31.40
N GLY A 249 34.98 38.46 31.31
CA GLY A 249 35.62 37.73 32.39
C GLY A 249 37.04 37.34 32.00
N THR A 250 37.99 37.99 32.66
CA THR A 250 39.45 37.93 32.51
C THR A 250 40.05 36.67 33.16
N GLY A 251 41.16 36.18 32.60
CA GLY A 251 42.14 35.32 33.30
C GLY A 251 42.50 34.07 32.50
N SER A 252 43.75 33.61 32.45
CA SER A 252 45.04 34.11 32.92
C SER A 252 46.08 33.23 32.21
N ASP A 253 47.28 33.76 32.06
CA ASP A 253 48.47 33.13 31.50
C ASP A 253 48.75 31.70 31.99
N PHE A 254 49.26 30.86 31.09
CA PHE A 254 50.13 29.75 31.48
C PHE A 254 51.28 29.60 30.48
N THR A 255 52.48 29.91 30.96
CA THR A 255 53.77 29.71 30.28
C THR A 255 54.55 28.60 31.01
N GLY A 256 55.00 27.61 30.25
CA GLY A 256 56.19 26.77 30.52
C GLY A 256 56.08 25.64 31.56
N PRO A 257 57.11 24.77 31.66
CA PRO A 257 58.39 24.73 30.92
C PRO A 257 58.42 23.79 29.71
#